data_AF-A0A0F5EW83-F1
#
_entry.id   AF-A0A0F5EW83-F1
#
_cell.length_a   1.000
_cell.length_b   1.000
_cell.length_c   1.000
_cell.angle_alpha   90.00
_cell.angle_beta   90.00
_cell.angle_gamma   90.00
#
_symmetry.space_group_name_H-M   'P 1'
#
loop_
_entity.id
_entity.type
_entity.pdbx_description
1 polymer ?
#
loop_
_entity_poly.entity_id
_entity_poly.type
_entity_poly.pdbx_seq_one_letter_code
_entity_poly.pdbx_strand_id
1 'polypeptide(L)' 'MFNLIMRPIEPETLEDWKKISIDIAKVAILAIPVILYGKDPLYLKLINSCLLAVAAYSGLIAGRKFNQMKKEVEK' A
#
# COMPACT_ATOMS: atom_id res chain seq x y z
N MET A 1 2.10 0.54 -31.38
CA MET A 1 2.63 -0.25 -30.24
C MET A 1 2.01 0.21 -28.92
N PHE A 2 0.67 0.17 -28.81
CA PHE A 2 -0.07 0.57 -27.60
C PHE A 2 -0.66 -0.65 -26.85
N ASN A 3 -0.21 -1.87 -27.17
CA ASN A 3 -0.70 -3.11 -26.54
C ASN A 3 0.04 -3.51 -25.24
N LEU A 4 1.08 -2.79 -24.82
CA LEU A 4 1.73 -3.01 -23.52
C LEU A 4 0.90 -2.50 -22.33
N ILE A 5 -0.17 -1.74 -22.60
CA ILE A 5 -1.14 -1.25 -21.61
C ILE A 5 -2.37 -2.17 -21.54
N MET A 6 -2.58 -3.04 -22.53
CA MET A 6 -3.53 -4.16 -22.44
C MET A 6 -2.91 -5.24 -21.57
N ARG A 7 -3.04 -5.03 -20.26
CA ARG A 7 -2.41 -5.82 -19.21
C ARG A 7 -3.03 -7.22 -19.19
N PRO A 8 -2.30 -8.31 -19.53
CA PRO A 8 -2.68 -9.62 -19.06
C PRO A 8 -2.24 -9.65 -17.60
N ILE A 9 -3.03 -9.06 -16.70
CA ILE A 9 -2.74 -9.21 -15.27
C ILE A 9 -3.15 -10.63 -14.92
N GLU A 10 -2.19 -11.54 -14.97
CA GLU A 10 -2.40 -12.87 -14.44
C GLU A 10 -2.91 -12.73 -12.99
N PRO A 11 -3.90 -13.53 -12.59
CA PRO A 11 -4.48 -13.48 -11.25
C PRO A 11 -3.42 -13.68 -10.16
N GLU A 12 -2.35 -14.40 -10.47
CA GLU A 12 -1.16 -14.58 -9.63
C GLU A 12 -0.41 -13.26 -9.41
N THR A 13 -0.13 -12.52 -10.49
CA THR A 13 0.53 -11.21 -10.41
C THR A 13 -0.28 -10.21 -9.57
N LEU A 14 -1.62 -10.19 -9.73
CA LEU A 14 -2.50 -9.35 -8.90
C LEU A 14 -2.45 -9.72 -7.41
N GLU A 15 -2.28 -11.00 -7.11
CA GLU A 15 -2.16 -11.47 -5.73
C GLU A 15 -0.85 -11.01 -5.09
N ASP A 16 0.25 -11.03 -5.84
CA ASP A 16 1.54 -10.54 -5.35
C ASP A 16 1.54 -9.03 -5.13
N TRP A 17 0.94 -8.26 -6.06
CA TRP A 17 0.71 -6.82 -5.85
C TRP A 17 -0.14 -6.51 -4.61
N LYS A 18 -1.15 -7.35 -4.35
CA LYS A 18 -1.95 -7.25 -3.12
C LYS A 18 -1.12 -7.52 -1.88
N LYS A 19 -0.29 -8.58 -1.87
CA LYS A 19 0.60 -8.91 -0.73
C LYS A 19 1.55 -7.75 -0.44
N ILE A 20 2.24 -7.23 -1.46
CA ILE A 20 3.15 -6.08 -1.34
C ILE A 20 2.43 -4.87 -0.77
N SER A 21 1.24 -4.55 -1.28
CA SER A 21 0.46 -3.38 -0.80
C SER A 21 0.06 -3.50 0.67
N ILE A 22 -0.31 -4.71 1.10
CA ILE A 22 -0.63 -5.00 2.49
C ILE A 22 0.63 -4.90 3.36
N ASP A 23 1.77 -5.39 2.89
CA ASP A 23 3.03 -5.34 3.64
C ASP A 23 3.55 -3.90 3.80
N ILE A 24 3.42 -3.06 2.77
CA ILE A 24 3.66 -1.61 2.89
C ILE A 24 2.80 -1.01 4.00
N ALA A 25 1.51 -1.35 4.02
CA ALA A 25 0.61 -0.82 5.05
C ALA A 25 1.00 -1.29 6.46
N LYS A 26 1.40 -2.56 6.62
CA LYS A 26 1.90 -3.10 7.90
C LYS A 26 3.17 -2.38 8.35
N VAL A 27 4.15 -2.21 7.46
CA VAL A 27 5.41 -1.52 7.76
C VAL A 27 5.15 -0.06 8.14
N ALA A 28 4.23 0.62 7.45
CA ALA A 28 3.85 1.99 7.79
C ALA A 28 3.23 2.08 9.20
N ILE A 29 2.37 1.13 9.58
CA ILE A 29 1.80 1.06 10.94
C ILE A 29 2.89 0.78 11.99
N LEU A 30 3.83 -0.13 11.70
CA LEU A 30 4.94 -0.47 12.59
C LEU A 30 5.91 0.70 12.80
N ALA A 31 6.01 1.63 11.86
CA ALA A 31 6.84 2.82 11.99
C ALA A 31 6.23 3.89 12.92
N ILE A 32 4.92 3.86 13.20
CA ILE A 32 4.26 4.89 14.02
C ILE A 32 4.86 4.98 15.44
N PRO A 33 5.04 3.88 16.20
CA PRO A 33 5.68 3.95 17.51
C PRO A 33 7.12 4.46 17.44
N VAL A 34 7.89 4.05 16.43
CA VAL A 34 9.29 4.48 16.25
C VAL A 34 9.38 6.00 16.14
N ILE A 35 8.48 6.61 15.37
CA ILE A 35 8.42 8.07 15.19
C ILE A 35 7.92 8.78 16.45
N LEU A 36 6.91 8.23 17.13
CA LEU A 36 6.36 8.84 18.34
C LEU A 36 7.39 8.89 19.48
N TYR A 37 8.15 7.81 19.68
CA TYR A 37 9.21 7.72 20.70
C TYR A 37 10.56 8.29 20.27
N GLY A 38 10.71 8.69 19.00
CA GLY A 38 11.92 9.34 18.49
C GLY A 38 12.24 10.66 19.23
N LYS A 39 13.49 11.11 19.15
CA LYS A 39 13.92 12.40 19.73
C LYS A 39 13.62 13.61 18.82
N ASP A 40 12.89 13.39 17.73
CA ASP A 40 12.58 14.43 16.76
C ASP A 40 11.68 15.54 17.32
N PRO A 41 11.80 16.76 16.79
CA PRO A 41 10.85 17.84 17.06
C PRO A 41 9.38 17.43 16.82
N LEU A 42 8.47 17.97 17.64
CA LEU A 42 7.05 17.62 17.60
C LEU A 42 6.40 17.81 16.22
N TYR A 43 6.80 18.85 15.47
CA TYR A 43 6.26 19.10 14.14
C TYR A 43 6.65 18.01 13.13
N LEU A 44 7.89 17.49 13.18
CA LEU A 44 8.32 16.39 12.33
C LEU A 44 7.58 15.10 12.68
N LYS A 45 7.35 14.85 13.97
CA LYS A 45 6.55 13.70 14.40
C LYS A 45 5.15 13.74 13.82
N LEU A 46 4.46 14.88 13.91
CA LEU A 46 3.11 15.05 13.36
C LEU A 46 3.08 14.84 11.84
N ILE A 47 3.98 15.49 11.09
CA ILE A 47 4.06 15.35 9.63
C ILE A 47 4.32 13.89 9.25
N ASN A 48 5.31 13.25 9.88
CA ASN A 48 5.66 11.88 9.57
C ASN A 48 4.56 10.90 9.95
N SER A 49 3.89 11.08 11.10
CA SER A 49 2.72 10.26 11.47
C SER A 49 1.57 10.43 10.48
N CYS A 50 1.31 11.64 9.98
CA CYS A 50 0.32 11.86 8.92
C CYS A 50 0.71 11.16 7.62
N LEU A 51 1.97 11.26 7.19
CA LEU A 51 2.47 10.58 5.99
C LEU A 51 2.39 9.05 6.13
N LEU A 52 2.73 8.51 7.29
CA LEU A 52 2.58 7.08 7.59
C LEU A 52 1.11 6.63 7.55
N ALA A 53 0.19 7.43 8.08
CA ALA A 53 -1.24 7.14 8.01
C ALA A 53 -1.75 7.11 6.56
N VAL A 54 -1.31 8.07 5.72
CA VAL A 54 -1.63 8.10 4.29
C VAL A 54 -1.03 6.90 3.56
N ALA A 55 0.21 6.53 3.85
CA ALA A 55 0.86 5.36 3.26
C ALA A 55 0.14 4.06 3.66
N ALA A 56 -0.23 3.91 4.93
CA ALA A 56 -1.00 2.76 5.41
C ALA A 56 -2.37 2.67 4.72
N TYR A 57 -3.09 3.78 4.65
CA TYR A 57 -4.43 3.81 4.05
C TYR A 57 -4.40 3.54 2.54
N SER A 58 -3.44 4.14 1.82
CA SER A 58 -3.27 3.91 0.39
C SER A 58 -2.85 2.46 0.07
N GLY A 59 -1.98 1.84 0.87
CA GLY A 59 -1.64 0.42 0.75
C GLY A 59 -2.85 -0.50 0.95
N LEU A 60 -3.70 -0.21 1.94
CA LEU A 60 -4.94 -0.97 2.15
C LEU A 60 -5.93 -0.80 1.00
N ILE A 61 -6.08 0.41 0.46
CA ILE A 61 -6.94 0.67 -0.70
C ILE A 61 -6.41 -0.05 -1.94
N ALA A 62 -5.10 0.02 -2.20
CA ALA A 62 -4.48 -0.65 -3.33
C ALA A 62 -4.70 -2.17 -3.24
N GLY A 63 -4.51 -2.77 -2.06
CA GLY A 63 -4.79 -4.19 -1.82
C GLY A 63 -6.25 -4.58 -2.09
N ARG A 64 -7.21 -3.73 -1.71
CA ARG A 64 -8.62 -3.92 -2.04
C ARG A 64 -8.87 -3.84 -3.54
N LYS A 65 -8.25 -2.87 -4.22
CA LYS A 65 -8.40 -2.66 -5.66
C LYS A 65 -7.83 -3.82 -6.46
N PHE A 66 -6.67 -4.36 -6.08
CA PHE A 66 -6.11 -5.56 -6.71
C PHE A 66 -7.02 -6.78 -6.53
N ASN A 67 -7.67 -6.91 -5.38
CA ASN A 67 -8.64 -7.98 -5.14
C ASN A 67 -9.90 -7.86 -6.00
N GLN A 68 -10.34 -6.64 -6.30
CA GLN A 68 -11.45 -6.39 -7.23
C GLN A 68 -11.06 -6.72 -8.67
N MET A 69 -9.89 -6.24 -9.12
CA MET A 69 -9.37 -6.56 -10.45
C MET A 69 -9.21 -8.08 -10.65
N LYS A 70 -8.75 -8.82 -9.63
CA LYS A 70 -8.60 -10.28 -9.72
C LYS A 70 -9.95 -10.96 -9.99
N LYS A 71 -11.01 -10.54 -9.29
CA LYS A 71 -12.38 -11.06 -9.49
C LYS A 71 -12.96 -10.72 -10.86
N GLU A 72 -12.55 -9.61 -11.46
CA GLU A 72 -12.96 -9.21 -12.80
C GLU A 72 -12.24 -10.02 -13.88
N VAL A 73 -10.98 -10.40 -13.64
CA VAL A 73 -10.16 -11.21 -14.58
C VAL A 73 -10.52 -12.70 -14.50
N GLU A 74 -10.92 -13.21 -13.34
CA GLU A 74 -11.35 -14.61 -13.15
C GLU A 74 -12.79 -14.89 -13.63
N LYS A 75 -13.52 -13.86 -14.06
CA LYS A 75 -14.91 -13.95 -14.56
C LYS A 75 -14.97 -14.13 -16.07
#